data_AF-A0A0G1EH31-F1
#
_entry.id   AF-A0A0G1EH31-F1
#
_cell.length_a   1.000
_cell.length_b   1.000
_cell.length_c   1.000
_cell.angle_alpha   90.00
_cell.angle_beta   90.00
_cell.angle_gamma   90.00
#
_symmetry.space_group_name_H-M   'P 1'
#
loop_
_entity.id
_entity.type
_entity.pdbx_description
1 polymer ?
#
loop_
_entity_poly.entity_id
_entity_poly.type
_entity_poly.pdbx_seq_one_letter_code
_entity_poly.pdbx_strand_id
1 'polypeptide(L)'
;APYPTVGGFLRTPDQTKFPALIERLEKIRPQVLRGIKTFYDYKQELLSDSDFLCLRNGTNFDFIEGEITNSDGKAITESNFHDFLKSVVVPYSQSEGYLFSDEHDNYLVGSLARINFNKDLLNPRTKTDTEEYLGVFPSKNVHHNNLAQAIEILQCVDDSLDILKSIKVVDEKPVRTPKKQELVRKG
;
A
#
# COMPACT_ATOMS: atom_id res chain seq x y z
N ALA A 1 16.47 4.56 -9.97
CA ALA A 1 15.53 5.25 -9.07
C ALA A 1 16.06 6.65 -8.80
N PRO A 2 15.20 7.64 -8.53
CA PRO A 2 15.65 8.93 -8.03
C PRO A 2 16.29 8.75 -6.64
N TYR A 3 17.23 9.63 -6.29
CA TYR A 3 17.91 9.59 -4.99
C TYR A 3 17.29 10.65 -4.07
N PRO A 4 16.48 10.27 -3.06
CA PRO A 4 15.84 11.23 -2.18
C PRO A 4 16.87 11.99 -1.35
N THR A 5 16.66 13.27 -1.18
CA THR A 5 17.43 14.17 -0.30
C THR A 5 16.48 15.13 0.41
N VAL A 6 16.94 15.81 1.45
CA VAL A 6 16.16 16.89 2.08
C VAL A 6 15.76 17.90 1.00
N GLY A 7 14.46 18.12 0.86
CA GLY A 7 13.90 19.08 -0.10
C GLY A 7 13.87 18.63 -1.56
N GLY A 8 13.97 17.34 -1.89
CA GLY A 8 13.74 16.84 -3.26
C GLY A 8 14.57 15.62 -3.65
N PHE A 9 15.07 15.59 -4.89
CA PHE A 9 15.88 14.50 -5.43
C PHE A 9 17.24 14.99 -5.94
N LEU A 10 18.31 14.21 -5.70
CA LEU A 10 19.64 14.49 -6.28
C LEU A 10 19.72 14.17 -7.77
N ARG A 11 18.86 13.25 -8.24
CA ARG A 11 18.81 12.83 -9.64
C ARG A 11 17.36 12.57 -10.03
N THR A 12 16.94 13.21 -11.11
CA THR A 12 15.63 12.98 -11.71
C THR A 12 15.63 11.73 -12.61
N PRO A 13 14.48 11.08 -12.81
CA PRO A 13 14.37 9.94 -13.72
C PRO A 13 14.73 10.32 -15.17
N ASP A 14 15.47 9.44 -15.84
CA ASP A 14 15.81 9.59 -17.25
C ASP A 14 14.62 9.16 -18.13
N GLN A 15 13.90 10.14 -18.67
CA GLN A 15 12.70 9.92 -19.48
C GLN A 15 12.98 9.13 -20.77
N THR A 16 14.22 9.13 -21.28
CA THR A 16 14.58 8.34 -22.48
C THR A 16 14.43 6.83 -22.27
N LYS A 17 14.41 6.38 -21.00
CA LYS A 17 14.24 4.97 -20.62
C LYS A 17 12.78 4.55 -20.45
N PHE A 18 11.84 5.50 -20.42
CA PHE A 18 10.43 5.21 -20.14
C PHE A 18 9.79 4.29 -21.18
N PRO A 19 9.99 4.46 -22.50
CA PRO A 19 9.37 3.57 -23.49
C PRO A 19 9.73 2.09 -23.28
N ALA A 20 11.00 1.80 -22.97
CA ALA A 20 11.44 0.44 -22.71
C ALA A 20 10.87 -0.14 -21.40
N LEU A 21 10.68 0.69 -20.37
CA LEU A 21 10.03 0.27 -19.13
C LEU A 21 8.55 -0.02 -19.33
N ILE A 22 7.84 0.85 -20.06
CA ILE A 22 6.43 0.67 -20.42
C ILE A 22 6.25 -0.66 -21.18
N GLU A 23 7.08 -0.93 -22.18
CA GLU A 23 7.02 -2.18 -22.94
C GLU A 23 7.22 -3.41 -22.03
N ARG A 24 8.17 -3.35 -21.09
CA ARG A 24 8.42 -4.44 -20.14
C ARG A 24 7.25 -4.65 -19.19
N LEU A 25 6.65 -3.57 -18.68
CA LEU A 25 5.49 -3.62 -17.81
C LEU A 25 4.27 -4.22 -18.52
N GLU A 26 3.97 -3.79 -19.76
CA GLU A 26 2.89 -4.37 -20.55
C GLU A 26 3.12 -5.88 -20.81
N LYS A 27 4.37 -6.31 -21.04
CA LYS A 27 4.72 -7.73 -21.25
C LYS A 27 4.57 -8.61 -20.01
N ILE A 28 4.64 -8.05 -18.79
CA ILE A 28 4.45 -8.85 -17.56
C ILE A 28 2.98 -8.99 -17.18
N ARG A 29 2.08 -8.08 -17.59
CA ARG A 29 0.65 -8.14 -17.21
C ARG A 29 0.01 -9.52 -17.44
N PRO A 30 0.16 -10.17 -18.62
CA PRO A 30 -0.44 -11.48 -18.84
C PRO A 30 0.12 -12.57 -17.91
N GLN A 31 1.34 -12.40 -17.40
CA GLN A 31 1.96 -13.34 -16.46
C GLN A 31 1.37 -13.17 -15.06
N VAL A 32 1.16 -11.92 -14.64
CA VAL A 32 0.50 -11.60 -13.37
C VAL A 32 -0.95 -12.11 -13.37
N LEU A 33 -1.70 -11.91 -14.46
CA LEU A 33 -3.07 -12.43 -14.59
C LEU A 33 -3.16 -13.96 -14.47
N ARG A 34 -2.19 -14.69 -15.04
CA ARG A 34 -2.11 -16.15 -14.82
C ARG A 34 -1.84 -16.51 -13.36
N GLY A 35 -1.02 -15.72 -12.67
CA GLY A 35 -0.80 -15.85 -11.23
C GLY A 35 -2.07 -15.62 -10.41
N ILE A 36 -2.82 -14.56 -10.73
CA ILE A 36 -4.13 -14.27 -10.09
C ILE A 36 -5.07 -15.46 -10.24
N LYS A 37 -5.24 -15.96 -11.47
CA LYS A 37 -6.06 -17.15 -11.72
C LYS A 37 -5.61 -18.36 -10.88
N THR A 38 -4.30 -18.59 -10.79
CA THR A 38 -3.73 -19.72 -10.03
C THR A 38 -4.09 -19.64 -8.55
N PHE A 39 -3.97 -18.46 -7.94
CA PHE A 39 -4.33 -18.27 -6.53
C PHE A 39 -5.85 -18.23 -6.31
N TYR A 40 -6.62 -17.78 -7.29
CA TYR A 40 -8.08 -17.86 -7.24
C TYR A 40 -8.57 -19.31 -7.25
N ASP A 41 -7.96 -20.17 -8.06
CA ASP A 41 -8.32 -21.59 -8.18
C ASP A 41 -7.88 -22.42 -6.96
N TYR A 42 -7.03 -21.87 -6.08
CA TYR A 42 -6.60 -22.52 -4.84
C TYR A 42 -7.69 -22.40 -3.75
N LYS A 43 -8.61 -23.37 -3.71
CA LYS A 43 -9.80 -23.36 -2.83
C LYS A 43 -9.57 -23.87 -1.39
N GLN A 44 -8.37 -23.72 -0.83
CA GLN A 44 -8.13 -24.08 0.57
C GLN A 44 -8.61 -22.96 1.50
N GLU A 45 -9.10 -23.35 2.67
CA GLU A 45 -9.65 -22.41 3.65
C GLU A 45 -8.93 -22.49 4.98
N LEU A 46 -8.51 -21.32 5.45
CA LEU A 46 -8.08 -21.07 6.82
C LEU A 46 -8.78 -19.78 7.26
N LEU A 47 -9.92 -19.92 7.93
CA LEU A 47 -10.71 -18.79 8.37
C LEU A 47 -10.11 -18.17 9.62
N SER A 48 -10.04 -16.84 9.66
CA SER A 48 -9.67 -16.07 10.83
C SER A 48 -10.70 -14.98 11.10
N ASP A 49 -11.05 -14.80 12.37
CA ASP A 49 -11.87 -13.67 12.84
C ASP A 49 -11.02 -12.45 13.24
N SER A 50 -9.74 -12.42 12.83
CA SER A 50 -8.90 -11.24 13.01
C SER A 50 -9.48 -10.02 12.31
N ASP A 51 -9.32 -8.86 12.95
CA ASP A 51 -9.65 -7.60 12.32
C ASP A 51 -8.62 -7.22 11.26
N PHE A 52 -9.01 -6.34 10.35
CA PHE A 52 -8.13 -5.85 9.30
C PHE A 52 -7.79 -4.39 9.54
N LEU A 53 -6.57 -4.02 9.16
CA LEU A 53 -6.07 -2.66 9.26
C LEU A 53 -5.37 -2.24 7.96
N CYS A 54 -5.75 -1.08 7.41
CA CYS A 54 -5.07 -0.49 6.25
C CYS A 54 -5.19 1.03 6.19
N LEU A 55 -4.45 1.65 5.27
CA LEU A 55 -4.67 3.03 4.85
C LEU A 55 -5.78 3.10 3.80
N ARG A 56 -6.60 4.16 3.87
CA ARG A 56 -7.59 4.48 2.85
C ARG A 56 -7.72 6.00 2.72
N ASN A 57 -7.63 6.51 1.49
CA ASN A 57 -7.76 7.94 1.19
C ASN A 57 -9.06 8.30 0.45
N GLY A 58 -9.83 7.30 0.00
CA GLY A 58 -11.09 7.49 -0.72
C GLY A 58 -10.97 7.91 -2.18
N THR A 59 -9.76 8.08 -2.71
CA THR A 59 -9.52 8.57 -4.09
C THR A 59 -8.87 7.54 -5.00
N ASN A 60 -7.86 6.82 -4.51
CA ASN A 60 -7.07 5.87 -5.29
C ASN A 60 -6.53 4.75 -4.41
N PHE A 61 -6.18 3.62 -5.01
CA PHE A 61 -5.49 2.55 -4.30
C PHE A 61 -4.06 2.98 -3.97
N ASP A 62 -3.84 3.51 -2.77
CA ASP A 62 -2.58 4.08 -2.32
C ASP A 62 -1.92 3.25 -1.19
N PHE A 63 -0.62 3.42 -1.05
CA PHE A 63 0.20 2.72 -0.05
C PHE A 63 0.81 3.67 0.98
N ILE A 64 0.74 4.98 0.75
CA ILE A 64 1.49 6.01 1.46
C ILE A 64 0.52 6.90 2.23
N GLU A 65 -0.56 7.34 1.58
CA GLU A 65 -1.47 8.36 2.12
C GLU A 65 -2.86 7.82 2.46
N GLY A 66 -3.47 8.38 3.50
CA GLY A 66 -4.84 8.10 3.89
C GLY A 66 -5.06 8.08 5.39
N GLU A 67 -6.28 7.73 5.78
CA GLU A 67 -6.63 7.46 7.16
C GLU A 67 -6.42 5.97 7.46
N ILE A 68 -5.92 5.70 8.66
CA ILE A 68 -5.74 4.37 9.19
C ILE A 68 -7.11 3.83 9.59
N THR A 69 -7.62 2.86 8.85
CA THR A 69 -9.00 2.33 8.96
C THR A 69 -9.00 0.88 9.42
N ASN A 70 -9.90 0.52 10.35
CA ASN A 70 -10.08 -0.85 10.85
C ASN A 70 -11.43 -1.48 10.49
N SER A 71 -11.61 -2.76 10.83
CA SER A 71 -12.87 -3.52 10.62
C SER A 71 -14.10 -2.90 11.26
N ASP A 72 -13.93 -2.21 12.39
CA ASP A 72 -15.03 -1.61 13.18
C ASP A 72 -15.53 -0.29 12.56
N GLY A 73 -14.91 0.14 11.45
CA GLY A 73 -15.22 1.39 10.77
C GLY A 73 -14.56 2.61 11.41
N LYS A 74 -13.65 2.43 12.37
CA LYS A 74 -12.86 3.53 12.93
C LYS A 74 -11.79 3.92 11.93
N ALA A 75 -11.70 5.22 11.64
CA ALA A 75 -10.69 5.84 10.80
C ALA A 75 -9.99 6.95 11.59
N ILE A 76 -8.66 6.97 11.53
CA ILE A 76 -7.86 8.01 12.20
C ILE A 76 -6.76 8.56 11.28
N THR A 77 -6.27 9.74 11.61
CA THR A 77 -5.09 10.33 10.97
C THR A 77 -3.79 9.69 11.49
N GLU A 78 -2.73 9.78 10.69
CA GLU A 78 -1.37 9.35 11.09
C GLU A 78 -0.92 9.96 12.43
N SER A 79 -1.25 11.24 12.68
CA SER A 79 -0.90 11.94 13.92
C SER A 79 -1.44 11.25 15.18
N ASN A 80 -2.53 10.51 15.06
CA ASN A 80 -3.21 9.85 16.17
C ASN A 80 -2.85 8.36 16.26
N PHE A 81 -1.90 7.88 15.43
CA PHE A 81 -1.54 6.47 15.34
C PHE A 81 -1.11 5.87 16.68
N HIS A 82 -0.26 6.58 17.42
CA HIS A 82 0.23 6.10 18.72
C HIS A 82 -0.87 6.03 19.77
N ASP A 83 -1.84 6.94 19.75
CA ASP A 83 -2.97 6.93 20.68
C ASP A 83 -3.97 5.81 20.37
N PHE A 84 -3.91 5.29 19.15
CA PHE A 84 -4.79 4.22 18.68
C PHE A 84 -4.25 2.82 18.98
N LEU A 85 -2.94 2.70 19.19
CA LEU A 85 -2.29 1.44 19.53
C LEU A 85 -2.32 1.20 21.04
N LYS A 86 -2.94 0.10 21.47
CA LYS A 86 -2.81 -0.36 22.86
C LYS A 86 -1.70 -1.40 22.95
N SER A 87 -0.55 -1.02 23.52
CA SER A 87 0.57 -1.94 23.71
C SER A 87 0.23 -3.04 24.73
N VAL A 88 0.63 -4.26 24.41
CA VAL A 88 0.49 -5.44 25.27
C VAL A 88 1.84 -6.14 25.43
N VAL A 89 2.16 -6.52 26.66
CA VAL A 89 3.36 -7.29 26.98
C VAL A 89 3.04 -8.76 26.84
N VAL A 90 3.71 -9.44 25.91
CA VAL A 90 3.58 -10.89 25.70
C VAL A 90 4.73 -11.58 26.44
N PRO A 91 4.48 -12.28 27.56
CA PRO A 91 5.54 -12.73 28.50
C PRO A 91 6.64 -13.60 27.88
N TYR A 92 6.35 -14.28 26.77
CA TYR A 92 7.25 -15.20 26.07
C TYR A 92 7.78 -14.65 24.73
N SER A 93 7.49 -13.39 24.39
CA SER A 93 7.92 -12.75 23.13
C SER A 93 8.93 -11.63 23.40
N GLN A 94 9.88 -11.46 22.48
CA GLN A 94 10.76 -10.29 22.43
C GLN A 94 10.21 -9.18 21.52
N SER A 95 9.10 -9.44 20.83
CA SER A 95 8.42 -8.47 19.96
C SER A 95 7.34 -7.71 20.72
N GLU A 96 7.19 -6.43 20.38
CA GLU A 96 6.08 -5.60 20.88
C GLU A 96 4.75 -6.12 20.34
N GLY A 97 3.77 -6.29 21.23
CA GLY A 97 2.40 -6.62 20.86
C GLY A 97 1.52 -5.39 20.90
N TYR A 98 0.55 -5.33 19.99
CA TYR A 98 -0.42 -4.24 19.92
C TYR A 98 -1.83 -4.78 19.72
N LEU A 99 -2.80 -4.10 20.30
CA LEU A 99 -4.23 -4.29 20.05
C LEU A 99 -4.77 -3.09 19.29
N PHE A 100 -5.71 -3.37 18.38
CA PHE A 100 -6.26 -2.37 17.44
C PHE A 100 -7.79 -2.40 17.33
N SER A 101 -8.41 -3.37 17.99
CA SER A 101 -9.84 -3.56 18.05
C SER A 101 -10.24 -3.62 19.50
N ASP A 102 -11.45 -3.13 19.77
CA ASP A 102 -12.08 -3.28 21.07
C ASP A 102 -12.74 -4.66 21.22
N GLU A 103 -12.95 -5.37 20.10
CA GLU A 103 -13.65 -6.66 20.04
C GLU A 103 -12.72 -7.86 19.88
N HIS A 104 -11.63 -7.73 19.12
CA HIS A 104 -10.73 -8.85 18.81
C HIS A 104 -9.28 -8.60 19.25
N ASP A 105 -8.65 -9.64 19.78
CA ASP A 105 -7.25 -9.57 20.27
C ASP A 105 -6.20 -9.58 19.14
N ASN A 106 -6.60 -9.83 17.89
CA ASN A 106 -5.68 -9.99 16.76
C ASN A 106 -6.15 -9.18 15.55
N TYR A 107 -5.19 -8.62 14.83
CA TYR A 107 -5.43 -7.94 13.57
C TYR A 107 -4.43 -8.37 12.49
N LEU A 108 -4.84 -8.20 11.23
CA LEU A 108 -4.06 -8.48 10.04
C LEU A 108 -3.90 -7.19 9.23
N VAL A 109 -2.66 -6.95 8.81
CA VAL A 109 -2.31 -5.94 7.81
C VAL A 109 -1.88 -6.64 6.53
N GLY A 110 -1.64 -5.87 5.47
CA GLY A 110 -1.11 -6.38 4.21
C GLY A 110 -2.16 -6.41 3.11
N SER A 111 -1.93 -7.25 2.10
CA SER A 111 -2.68 -7.23 0.86
C SER A 111 -4.14 -7.62 1.03
N LEU A 112 -4.41 -8.64 1.86
CA LEU A 112 -5.79 -9.03 2.16
C LEU A 112 -6.58 -7.88 2.78
N ALA A 113 -6.00 -7.19 3.76
CA ALA A 113 -6.61 -6.01 4.38
C ALA A 113 -6.86 -4.91 3.33
N ARG A 114 -5.84 -4.52 2.58
CA ARG A 114 -5.95 -3.45 1.58
C ARG A 114 -6.97 -3.77 0.49
N ILE A 115 -7.03 -5.00 -0.03
CA ILE A 115 -8.03 -5.39 -1.02
C ILE A 115 -9.44 -5.45 -0.41
N ASN A 116 -9.59 -5.94 0.83
CA ASN A 116 -10.89 -5.96 1.52
C ASN A 116 -11.49 -4.55 1.60
N PHE A 117 -10.69 -3.54 1.95
CA PHE A 117 -11.16 -2.16 2.11
C PHE A 117 -11.15 -1.33 0.82
N ASN A 118 -10.18 -1.55 -0.08
CA ASN A 118 -9.89 -0.63 -1.18
C ASN A 118 -10.13 -1.19 -2.58
N LYS A 119 -10.77 -2.36 -2.74
CA LYS A 119 -11.07 -2.93 -4.07
C LYS A 119 -11.87 -1.98 -4.99
N ASP A 120 -12.63 -1.07 -4.40
CA ASP A 120 -13.39 -0.05 -5.13
C ASP A 120 -12.50 1.02 -5.78
N LEU A 121 -11.33 1.29 -5.16
CA LEU A 121 -10.34 2.30 -5.56
C LEU A 121 -9.24 1.77 -6.48
N LEU A 122 -9.29 0.49 -6.87
CA LEU A 122 -8.35 -0.10 -7.83
C LEU A 122 -8.32 0.71 -9.15
N ASN A 123 -7.17 0.69 -9.80
CA ASN A 123 -7.01 1.22 -11.15
C ASN A 123 -8.12 0.65 -12.05
N PRO A 124 -8.80 1.47 -12.88
CA PRO A 124 -9.89 0.98 -13.72
C PRO A 124 -9.51 -0.22 -14.60
N ARG A 125 -8.26 -0.27 -15.08
CA ARG A 125 -7.74 -1.37 -15.90
C ARG A 125 -7.57 -2.65 -15.08
N THR A 126 -6.94 -2.56 -13.91
CA THR A 126 -6.84 -3.66 -12.94
C THR A 126 -8.22 -4.20 -12.57
N LYS A 127 -9.15 -3.30 -12.23
CA LYS A 127 -10.51 -3.64 -11.81
C LYS A 127 -11.27 -4.40 -12.90
N THR A 128 -11.15 -3.95 -14.14
CA THR A 128 -11.75 -4.61 -15.31
C THR A 128 -11.16 -6.00 -15.52
N ASP A 129 -9.83 -6.10 -15.56
CA ASP A 129 -9.14 -7.38 -15.85
C ASP A 129 -9.23 -8.40 -14.69
N THR A 130 -9.71 -7.98 -13.51
CA THR A 130 -9.84 -8.84 -12.32
C THR A 130 -11.27 -8.98 -11.78
N GLU A 131 -12.27 -8.48 -12.50
CA GLU A 131 -13.67 -8.42 -12.06
C GLU A 131 -14.18 -9.78 -11.53
N GLU A 132 -13.90 -10.87 -12.25
CA GLU A 132 -14.32 -12.23 -11.88
C GLU A 132 -13.70 -12.74 -10.56
N TYR A 133 -12.53 -12.20 -10.17
CA TYR A 133 -11.80 -12.61 -8.97
C TYR A 133 -12.18 -11.78 -7.74
N LEU A 134 -12.67 -10.55 -7.93
CA LEU A 134 -12.94 -9.61 -6.84
C LEU A 134 -14.16 -9.98 -5.98
N GLY A 135 -15.00 -10.90 -6.47
CA GLY A 135 -16.21 -11.36 -5.77
C GLY A 135 -15.95 -12.10 -4.46
N VAL A 136 -14.72 -12.60 -4.22
CA VAL A 136 -14.38 -13.28 -2.95
C VAL A 136 -14.06 -12.32 -1.81
N PHE A 137 -13.87 -11.03 -2.11
CA PHE A 137 -13.55 -10.01 -1.11
C PHE A 137 -14.82 -9.22 -0.71
N PRO A 138 -14.97 -8.78 0.55
CA PRO A 138 -14.03 -8.96 1.64
C PRO A 138 -13.95 -10.42 2.10
N SER A 139 -12.75 -10.89 2.38
CA SER A 139 -12.47 -12.29 2.74
C SER A 139 -11.86 -12.41 4.12
N LYS A 140 -12.35 -13.37 4.89
CA LYS A 140 -11.75 -13.86 6.16
C LYS A 140 -10.83 -15.08 5.98
N ASN A 141 -10.75 -15.64 4.77
CA ASN A 141 -9.83 -16.74 4.47
C ASN A 141 -8.41 -16.20 4.32
N VAL A 142 -7.50 -16.59 5.22
CA VAL A 142 -6.09 -16.19 5.23
C VAL A 142 -5.39 -16.60 3.94
N HIS A 143 -5.79 -17.71 3.31
CA HIS A 143 -5.21 -18.14 2.03
C HIS A 143 -5.53 -17.19 0.86
N HIS A 144 -6.60 -16.40 0.95
CA HIS A 144 -6.89 -15.35 -0.04
C HIS A 144 -5.89 -14.18 0.01
N ASN A 145 -4.98 -14.11 0.99
CA ASN A 145 -3.91 -13.12 0.99
C ASN A 145 -2.99 -13.26 -0.24
N ASN A 146 -2.75 -14.48 -0.73
CA ASN A 146 -1.94 -14.68 -1.94
C ASN A 146 -2.66 -14.18 -3.20
N LEU A 147 -3.97 -14.39 -3.28
CA LEU A 147 -4.80 -13.82 -4.35
C LEU A 147 -4.78 -12.28 -4.29
N ALA A 148 -4.95 -11.71 -3.09
CA ALA A 148 -4.87 -10.27 -2.87
C ALA A 148 -3.51 -9.70 -3.28
N GLN A 149 -2.40 -10.36 -2.91
CA GLN A 149 -1.04 -10.00 -3.34
C GLN A 149 -0.90 -10.01 -4.86
N ALA A 150 -1.44 -11.03 -5.54
CA ALA A 150 -1.36 -11.10 -7.00
C ALA A 150 -2.14 -9.98 -7.69
N ILE A 151 -3.32 -9.61 -7.15
CA ILE A 151 -4.11 -8.47 -7.63
C ILE A 151 -3.36 -7.15 -7.35
N GLU A 152 -2.76 -6.99 -6.18
CA GLU A 152 -1.92 -5.82 -5.85
C GLU A 152 -0.71 -5.68 -6.77
N ILE A 153 -0.08 -6.79 -7.19
CA ILE A 153 1.00 -6.73 -8.17
C ILE A 153 0.47 -6.16 -9.50
N LEU A 154 -0.70 -6.60 -9.97
CA LEU A 154 -1.29 -6.04 -11.19
C LEU A 154 -1.63 -4.56 -11.01
N GLN A 155 -2.18 -4.17 -9.86
CA GLN A 155 -2.45 -2.79 -9.48
C GLN A 155 -1.17 -1.93 -9.59
N CYS A 156 -0.08 -2.37 -8.95
CA CYS A 156 1.20 -1.67 -9.02
C CYS A 156 1.75 -1.56 -10.45
N VAL A 157 1.53 -2.58 -11.30
CA VAL A 157 1.94 -2.55 -12.70
C VAL A 157 1.14 -1.50 -13.48
N ASP A 158 -0.19 -1.47 -13.32
CA ASP A 158 -1.05 -0.53 -14.02
C ASP A 158 -0.86 0.92 -13.54
N ASP A 159 -0.70 1.15 -12.23
CA ASP A 159 -0.36 2.47 -11.69
C ASP A 159 1.04 2.93 -12.16
N SER A 160 2.02 2.02 -12.21
CA SER A 160 3.35 2.34 -12.76
C SER A 160 3.27 2.74 -14.23
N LEU A 161 2.43 2.07 -15.01
CA LEU A 161 2.19 2.42 -16.41
C LEU A 161 1.57 3.81 -16.53
N ASP A 162 0.57 4.13 -15.72
CA ASP A 162 -0.10 5.44 -15.74
C ASP A 162 0.87 6.56 -15.31
N ILE A 163 1.69 6.33 -14.28
CA ILE A 163 2.74 7.26 -13.86
C ILE A 163 3.73 7.46 -15.01
N LEU A 164 4.28 6.40 -15.60
CA LEU A 164 5.28 6.54 -16.67
C LEU A 164 4.73 7.24 -17.92
N LYS A 165 3.43 7.08 -18.21
CA LYS A 165 2.76 7.71 -19.36
C LYS A 165 2.40 9.17 -19.12
N SER A 166 2.21 9.60 -17.86
CA SER A 166 1.68 10.93 -17.53
C SER A 166 2.65 11.85 -16.79
N ILE A 167 3.69 11.31 -16.15
CA ILE A 167 4.58 12.08 -15.28
C ILE A 167 5.37 13.11 -16.08
N LYS A 168 5.32 14.36 -15.61
CA LYS A 168 6.16 15.45 -16.11
C LYS A 168 7.37 15.56 -15.18
N VAL A 169 8.53 15.10 -15.64
CA VAL A 169 9.77 15.22 -14.88
C VAL A 169 10.31 16.64 -15.04
N VAL A 170 10.30 17.40 -13.94
CA VAL A 170 10.89 18.74 -13.84
C VAL A 170 12.17 18.67 -13.01
N ASP A 171 13.13 19.55 -13.30
CA ASP A 171 14.37 19.68 -12.52
C ASP A 171 14.09 20.43 -11.20
N GLU A 172 13.65 19.68 -10.20
CA GLU A 172 13.45 20.17 -8.84
C GLU A 172 14.80 20.16 -8.11
N LYS A 173 15.56 21.26 -8.24
CA LYS A 173 16.77 21.44 -7.44
C LYS A 173 16.41 21.32 -5.95
N PRO A 174 17.17 20.57 -5.13
CA PRO A 174 16.87 20.39 -3.72
C PRO A 174 16.73 21.74 -3.01
N VAL A 175 15.62 21.92 -2.28
CA VAL A 175 15.41 23.11 -1.48
C VAL A 175 16.45 23.14 -0.37
N ARG A 176 17.44 24.04 -0.48
CA ARG A 176 18.42 24.28 0.58
C ARG A 176 17.72 25.07 1.68
N THR A 177 17.39 24.43 2.80
CA THR A 177 16.98 25.16 4.01
C THR A 177 18.15 26.07 4.42
N PRO A 178 17.95 27.39 4.57
CA PRO A 178 19.02 28.26 5.05
C PRO A 178 19.47 27.75 6.43
N LYS A 179 20.79 27.78 6.70
CA LYS A 179 21.32 27.45 8.02
C LYS A 179 20.57 28.29 9.05
N LYS A 180 19.94 27.63 10.04
CA LYS A 180 19.39 28.28 11.23
C LYS A 180 20.49 29.19 11.77
N GLN A 181 20.30 30.51 11.76
CA GLN A 181 21.25 31.43 12.38
C GLN A 181 21.47 30.93 13.81
N GLU A 182 22.72 30.67 14.18
CA GLU A 182 23.07 30.39 15.55
C GLU A 182 22.49 31.51 16.40
N LEU A 183 21.56 31.17 17.30
CA LEU A 183 21.13 32.05 18.36
C LEU A 183 22.39 32.42 19.14
N VAL A 184 22.94 33.60 18.85
CA VAL A 184 24.00 34.21 19.65
C VAL A 184 23.45 34.28 21.06
N ARG A 185 23.91 33.39 21.94
CA ARG A 185 23.71 33.53 23.38
C ARG A 185 24.43 34.82 23.77
N LYS A 186 23.68 35.91 23.92
CA LYS A 186 24.17 37.09 24.65
C LYS A 186 24.34 36.65 26.11
N GLY A 187 25.58 36.64 26.56
CA GLY A 187 25.93 36.53 27.99
C GLY A 187 25.60 37.80 28.75
#